data_AF-A0A0Q9ZMR4-F1
#
_entry.id   AF-A0A0Q9ZMR4-F1
#
_cell.length_a   1.000
_cell.length_b   1.000
_cell.length_c   1.000
_cell.angle_alpha   90.00
_cell.angle_beta   90.00
_cell.angle_gamma   90.00
#
_symmetry.space_group_name_H-M   'P 1'
#
loop_
_entity.id
_entity.type
_entity.pdbx_description
1 polymer ?
#
loop_
_entity_poly.entity_id
_entity_poly.type
_entity_poly.pdbx_seq_one_letter_code
_entity_poly.pdbx_strand_id
1 'polypeptide(L)'
;MKKIILVLISIIFIACSKDDDNADIPVTEKNVVISQDETYEYEFEFPGDESGYSITRQAESFELSNLQQDPATGGFIYNYKTQADFTGTDFVEISLTTYTIGLDKTSVTRIIRINFEIQNKSTGQ
;
A
#
# COMPACT_ATOMS: atom_id res chain seq x y z
N MET A 1 -58.46 -16.58 -12.48
CA MET A 1 -57.94 -16.20 -13.81
C MET A 1 -56.67 -15.38 -13.58
N LYS A 2 -55.49 -15.89 -13.96
CA LYS A 2 -54.56 -15.32 -14.98
C LYS A 2 -54.14 -13.87 -14.67
N LYS A 3 -52.85 -13.48 -14.53
CA LYS A 3 -51.57 -14.08 -14.95
C LYS A 3 -50.44 -13.62 -14.02
N ILE A 4 -49.54 -14.56 -13.70
CA ILE A 4 -48.14 -14.30 -13.34
C ILE A 4 -47.46 -13.71 -14.58
N ILE A 5 -46.81 -12.56 -14.46
CA ILE A 5 -45.81 -12.09 -15.43
C ILE A 5 -44.51 -11.91 -14.66
N LEU A 6 -43.71 -12.96 -14.76
CA LEU A 6 -42.31 -13.04 -14.39
C LEU A 6 -41.52 -12.29 -15.48
N VAL A 7 -41.02 -11.09 -15.19
CA VAL A 7 -40.08 -10.41 -16.09
C VAL A 7 -38.68 -10.87 -15.72
N LEU A 8 -38.24 -11.86 -16.50
CA LEU A 8 -36.89 -12.39 -16.56
C LEU A 8 -35.98 -11.30 -17.17
N ILE A 9 -35.29 -10.53 -16.33
CA ILE A 9 -34.18 -9.69 -16.79
C ILE A 9 -32.97 -10.61 -16.98
N SER A 10 -32.76 -10.98 -18.23
CA SER A 10 -31.56 -11.67 -18.70
C SER A 10 -30.33 -10.80 -18.48
N ILE A 11 -29.62 -11.15 -17.41
CA ILE A 11 -28.18 -11.38 -17.35
C ILE A 11 -27.46 -11.10 -18.69
N ILE A 12 -26.82 -9.94 -18.77
CA ILE A 12 -25.66 -9.73 -19.64
C ILE A 12 -24.52 -9.27 -18.72
N PHE A 13 -24.01 -10.19 -17.91
CA PHE A 13 -22.67 -10.03 -17.36
C PHE A 13 -21.70 -10.36 -18.47
N ILE A 14 -21.25 -9.34 -19.20
CA ILE A 14 -20.00 -9.40 -19.95
C ILE A 14 -18.91 -9.49 -18.88
N ALA A 15 -18.60 -10.71 -18.47
CA ALA A 15 -17.39 -11.02 -17.72
C ALA A 15 -16.23 -10.82 -18.70
N CYS A 16 -15.65 -9.62 -18.68
CA CYS A 16 -14.35 -9.39 -19.28
C CYS A 16 -13.33 -10.04 -18.34
N SER A 17 -13.02 -11.32 -18.57
CA SER A 17 -11.83 -11.93 -18.00
C SER A 17 -10.64 -11.32 -18.73
N LYS A 18 -10.08 -10.25 -18.17
CA LYS A 18 -8.68 -9.93 -18.47
C LYS A 18 -7.88 -11.10 -17.91
N ASP A 19 -7.15 -11.77 -18.79
CA ASP A 19 -6.14 -12.73 -18.39
C ASP A 19 -5.21 -12.02 -17.40
N ASP A 20 -5.32 -12.44 -16.14
CA ASP A 20 -4.37 -12.08 -15.10
C ASP A 20 -3.05 -12.77 -15.50
N ASP A 21 -2.19 -12.03 -16.19
CA ASP A 21 -0.74 -12.26 -16.14
C ASP A 21 -0.29 -11.99 -14.70
N ASN A 22 -0.70 -12.86 -13.78
CA ASN A 22 -0.32 -12.83 -12.37
C ASN A 22 1.12 -13.36 -12.28
N ALA A 23 2.06 -12.56 -12.80
CA ALA A 23 3.43 -12.65 -12.37
C ALA A 23 3.42 -12.36 -10.88
N ASP A 24 3.82 -13.32 -10.05
CA ASP A 24 3.96 -13.13 -8.61
C ASP A 24 4.85 -11.91 -8.35
N ILE A 25 4.22 -10.78 -7.99
CA ILE A 25 4.94 -9.54 -7.70
C ILE A 25 5.75 -9.80 -6.42
N PRO A 26 7.08 -9.62 -6.43
CA PRO A 26 7.90 -9.91 -5.27
C PRO A 26 7.51 -8.99 -4.11
N VAL A 27 7.32 -9.58 -2.92
CA VAL A 27 7.01 -8.86 -1.68
C VAL A 27 8.26 -8.85 -0.79
N THR A 28 8.65 -7.65 -0.34
CA THR A 28 9.69 -7.46 0.68
C THR A 28 9.03 -7.07 1.99
N GLU A 29 9.17 -7.90 3.02
CA GLU A 29 8.64 -7.60 4.35
C GLU A 29 9.67 -6.88 5.23
N LYS A 30 9.20 -5.86 5.96
CA LYS A 30 9.95 -5.13 6.98
C LYS A 30 9.14 -5.14 8.27
N ASN A 31 9.68 -5.77 9.31
CA ASN A 31 9.04 -5.84 10.62
C ASN A 31 9.71 -4.83 11.55
N VAL A 32 8.93 -3.94 12.15
CA VAL A 32 9.42 -2.89 13.04
C VAL A 32 8.57 -2.82 14.30
N VAL A 33 9.23 -2.61 15.44
CA VAL A 33 8.58 -2.38 16.73
C VAL A 33 8.76 -0.91 17.07
N ILE A 34 7.67 -0.21 17.35
CA ILE A 34 7.69 1.22 17.67
C ILE A 34 6.86 1.52 18.92
N SER A 35 7.18 2.64 19.59
CA SER A 35 6.35 3.14 20.69
C SER A 35 5.13 3.92 20.18
N GLN A 36 4.06 3.99 20.98
CA GLN A 36 2.82 4.73 20.64
C GLN A 36 3.01 6.19 20.21
N ASP A 37 4.00 6.90 20.76
CA ASP A 37 4.25 8.31 20.43
C ASP A 37 5.34 8.50 19.36
N GLU A 38 5.89 7.41 18.84
CA GLU A 38 7.03 7.43 17.93
C GLU A 38 6.58 7.67 16.50
N THR A 39 7.27 8.57 15.81
CA THR A 39 7.20 8.68 14.35
C THR A 39 8.29 7.81 13.76
N TYR A 40 7.89 6.84 12.96
CA TYR A 40 8.79 5.99 12.18
C TYR A 40 8.99 6.58 10.78
N GLU A 41 10.24 6.57 10.32
CA GLU A 41 10.63 7.00 8.98
C GLU A 41 11.32 5.85 8.25
N TYR A 42 10.93 5.61 6.99
CA TYR A 42 11.59 4.66 6.11
C TYR A 42 12.01 5.35 4.82
N GLU A 43 13.31 5.48 4.63
CA GLU A 43 13.92 6.01 3.41
C GLU A 43 14.01 4.92 2.35
N PHE A 44 13.49 5.21 1.16
CA PHE A 44 13.60 4.34 0.00
C PHE A 44 14.82 4.73 -0.84
N GLU A 45 15.42 3.73 -1.48
CA GLU A 45 16.39 3.95 -2.55
C GLU A 45 15.75 4.75 -3.70
N PHE A 46 16.52 5.68 -4.28
CA PHE A 46 16.10 6.46 -5.44
C PHE A 46 15.66 5.51 -6.58
N PRO A 47 14.39 5.58 -7.03
CA PRO A 47 13.87 4.58 -7.96
C PRO A 47 14.28 4.83 -9.42
N GLY A 48 14.83 6.01 -9.73
CA GLY A 48 15.08 6.46 -11.11
C GLY A 48 13.94 7.32 -11.67
N ASP A 49 14.20 8.01 -12.78
CA ASP A 49 13.31 9.06 -13.31
C ASP A 49 11.96 8.55 -13.84
N GLU A 50 11.90 7.29 -14.26
CA GLU A 50 10.69 6.63 -14.78
C GLU A 50 10.03 5.71 -13.76
N SER A 51 10.49 5.71 -12.52
CA SER A 51 9.94 4.87 -11.46
C SER A 51 9.54 5.69 -10.25
N GLY A 52 8.62 5.15 -9.46
CA GLY A 52 8.09 5.84 -8.29
C GLY A 52 7.48 4.88 -7.29
N TYR A 53 7.34 5.37 -6.07
CA TYR A 53 6.67 4.64 -5.00
C TYR A 53 5.23 5.13 -4.84
N SER A 54 4.31 4.22 -4.54
CA SER A 54 2.93 4.56 -4.22
C SER A 54 2.36 3.64 -3.15
N ILE A 55 1.56 4.18 -2.24
CA ILE A 55 0.85 3.39 -1.23
C ILE A 55 -0.25 2.60 -1.94
N THR A 56 -0.17 1.26 -1.92
CA THR A 56 -1.19 0.36 -2.47
C THR A 56 -2.16 -0.13 -1.40
N ARG A 57 -1.69 -0.21 -0.15
CA ARG A 57 -2.54 -0.43 1.02
C ARG A 57 -2.16 0.55 2.11
N GLN A 58 -3.12 1.38 2.48
CA GLN A 58 -2.99 2.31 3.60
C GLN A 58 -2.98 1.54 4.92
N ALA A 59 -2.19 2.00 5.88
CA ALA A 59 -2.29 1.58 7.27
C ALA A 59 -3.71 1.85 7.82
N GLU A 60 -4.16 1.09 8.82
CA GLU A 60 -5.54 1.23 9.34
C GLU A 60 -5.60 2.09 10.62
N SER A 61 -4.54 2.12 11.41
CA SER A 61 -4.48 2.71 12.76
C SER A 61 -3.44 3.83 12.84
N PHE A 62 -3.51 4.80 11.93
CA PHE A 62 -2.53 5.89 11.83
C PHE A 62 -3.10 7.28 12.13
N GLU A 63 -2.24 8.13 12.72
CA GLU A 63 -2.34 9.59 12.70
C GLU A 63 -1.59 10.15 11.48
N LEU A 64 -0.43 9.55 11.17
CA LEU A 64 0.40 9.87 10.01
C LEU A 64 0.72 8.60 9.24
N SER A 65 0.44 8.58 7.95
CA SER A 65 0.87 7.51 7.04
C SER A 65 0.93 8.12 5.64
N ASN A 66 2.11 8.65 5.30
CA ASN A 66 2.32 9.36 4.05
C ASN A 66 3.66 8.99 3.41
N LEU A 67 3.72 9.18 2.11
CA LEU A 67 4.92 9.05 1.32
C LEU A 67 5.28 10.44 0.79
N GLN A 68 6.48 10.91 1.11
CA GLN A 68 6.98 12.22 0.69
C GLN A 68 8.21 12.04 -0.20
N GLN A 69 8.24 12.74 -1.33
CA GLN A 69 9.44 12.82 -2.16
C GLN A 69 10.36 13.93 -1.65
N ASP A 70 11.63 13.61 -1.46
CA ASP A 70 12.67 14.59 -1.17
C ASP A 70 13.05 15.31 -2.48
N PRO A 71 12.83 16.63 -2.59
CA PRO A 71 13.16 17.38 -3.79
C PRO A 71 14.67 17.51 -4.05
N ALA A 72 15.53 17.31 -3.03
CA ALA A 72 16.97 17.42 -3.18
C ALA A 72 17.60 16.16 -3.78
N THR A 73 17.11 14.98 -3.38
CA THR A 73 17.65 13.69 -3.80
C THR A 73 16.77 12.96 -4.82
N GLY A 74 15.50 13.34 -4.94
CA GLY A 74 14.48 12.60 -5.69
C GLY A 74 14.02 11.31 -4.99
N GLY A 75 14.62 10.97 -3.84
CA GLY A 75 14.27 9.82 -3.01
C GLY A 75 12.89 9.97 -2.37
N PHE A 76 12.39 8.89 -1.79
CA PHE A 76 11.10 8.89 -1.10
C PHE A 76 11.31 8.51 0.36
N ILE A 77 10.52 9.12 1.24
CA ILE A 77 10.48 8.83 2.67
C ILE A 77 9.04 8.49 3.01
N TYR A 78 8.82 7.31 3.60
CA TYR A 78 7.52 6.98 4.20
C TYR A 78 7.55 7.31 5.68
N ASN A 79 6.55 8.07 6.13
CA ASN A 79 6.36 8.46 7.51
C ASN A 79 5.16 7.74 8.10
N TYR A 80 5.32 7.16 9.27
CA TYR A 80 4.25 6.52 10.03
C TYR A 80 4.22 7.00 11.47
N LYS A 81 3.04 7.36 11.96
CA LYS A 81 2.74 7.59 13.36
C LYS A 81 1.38 6.97 13.64
N THR A 82 1.32 6.11 14.64
CA THR A 82 0.07 5.46 15.05
C THR A 82 -0.93 6.47 15.62
N GLN A 83 -2.22 6.12 15.62
CA GLN A 83 -3.22 6.87 16.39
C GLN A 83 -2.88 6.83 17.89
N ALA A 84 -3.24 7.90 18.60
CA ALA A 84 -3.09 7.97 20.05
C ALA A 84 -3.75 6.76 20.73
N ASP A 85 -3.09 6.25 21.77
CA ASP A 85 -3.53 5.12 22.59
C ASP A 85 -3.69 3.77 21.86
N PHE A 86 -3.37 3.67 20.58
CA PHE A 86 -3.40 2.39 19.85
C PHE A 86 -2.22 1.50 20.25
N THR A 87 -2.47 0.23 20.56
CA THR A 87 -1.45 -0.82 20.66
C THR A 87 -1.89 -2.02 19.84
N GLY A 88 -0.93 -2.76 19.30
CA GLY A 88 -1.22 -3.92 18.46
C GLY A 88 -0.41 -3.87 17.18
N THR A 89 -0.96 -4.42 16.11
CA THR A 89 -0.27 -4.52 14.82
C THR A 89 -0.98 -3.71 13.76
N ASP A 90 -0.21 -3.07 12.90
CA ASP A 90 -0.69 -2.40 11.69
C ASP A 90 0.29 -2.68 10.54
N PHE A 91 -0.09 -2.37 9.31
CA PHE A 91 0.84 -2.44 8.18
C PHE A 91 0.44 -1.55 7.02
N VAL A 92 1.45 -1.16 6.25
CA VAL A 92 1.30 -0.47 4.97
C VAL A 92 1.89 -1.34 3.86
N GLU A 93 1.33 -1.26 2.67
CA GLU A 93 1.96 -1.79 1.46
C GLU A 93 2.27 -0.64 0.51
N ILE A 94 3.52 -0.59 0.07
CA ILE A 94 4.04 0.44 -0.82
C ILE A 94 4.61 -0.26 -2.04
N SER A 95 4.09 0.06 -3.21
CA SER A 95 4.56 -0.51 -4.46
C SER A 95 5.68 0.34 -5.06
N LEU A 96 6.66 -0.33 -5.65
CA LEU A 96 7.55 0.27 -6.64
C LEU A 96 6.91 0.08 -8.01
N THR A 97 6.69 1.19 -8.70
CA THR A 97 6.16 1.22 -10.06
C THR A 97 7.23 1.69 -11.01
N THR A 98 7.29 1.07 -12.19
CA THR A 98 8.18 1.47 -13.28
C THR A 98 7.35 1.74 -14.52
N TYR A 99 7.55 2.88 -15.13
CA TYR A 99 7.05 3.22 -16.45
C TYR A 99 8.04 2.74 -17.49
N THR A 100 7.56 2.10 -18.55
CA THR A 100 8.42 1.63 -19.65
C THR A 100 8.13 2.45 -20.91
N ILE A 101 9.07 3.34 -21.26
CA ILE A 101 9.00 4.10 -22.51
C ILE A 101 8.99 3.13 -23.71
N GLY A 102 8.00 3.31 -24.59
CA GLY A 102 7.79 2.48 -25.77
C GLY A 102 6.59 1.53 -25.66
N LEU A 103 6.18 1.18 -24.44
CA LEU A 103 4.96 0.40 -24.20
C LEU A 103 3.80 1.22 -23.62
N ASP A 104 4.06 2.46 -23.20
CA ASP A 104 3.10 3.34 -22.51
C ASP A 104 2.38 2.60 -21.38
N LYS A 105 3.18 1.87 -20.59
CA LYS A 105 2.70 0.95 -19.56
C LYS A 105 3.44 1.20 -18.25
N THR A 106 2.67 1.32 -17.18
CA THR A 106 3.16 1.25 -15.80
C THR A 106 3.02 -0.18 -15.30
N SER A 107 4.07 -0.72 -14.69
CA SER A 107 4.04 -2.04 -14.06
C SER A 107 4.49 -1.92 -12.60
N VAL A 108 3.81 -2.63 -11.71
CA VAL A 108 4.31 -2.83 -10.34
C VAL A 108 5.41 -3.87 -10.40
N THR A 109 6.60 -3.52 -9.92
CA THR A 109 7.79 -4.38 -9.99
C THR A 109 8.13 -5.02 -8.65
N ARG A 110 7.67 -4.43 -7.54
CA ARG A 110 7.88 -4.92 -6.17
C ARG A 110 6.85 -4.32 -5.23
N ILE A 111 6.45 -5.07 -4.20
CA ILE A 111 5.70 -4.56 -3.04
C ILE A 111 6.62 -4.57 -1.82
N ILE A 112 6.60 -3.50 -1.06
CA ILE A 112 7.28 -3.37 0.23
C ILE A 112 6.19 -3.30 1.29
N ARG A 113 6.13 -4.31 2.14
CA ARG A 113 5.19 -4.40 3.26
C ARG A 113 5.92 -4.05 4.55
N ILE A 114 5.54 -2.96 5.20
CA ILE A 114 6.07 -2.58 6.50
C ILE A 114 5.04 -2.97 7.55
N ASN A 115 5.38 -3.95 8.38
CA ASN A 115 4.58 -4.43 9.50
C ASN A 115 5.04 -3.71 10.77
N PHE A 116 4.10 -3.04 11.43
CA PHE A 116 4.30 -2.34 12.69
C PHE A 116 3.80 -3.20 13.84
N GLU A 117 4.61 -3.33 14.88
CA GLU A 117 4.19 -3.74 16.21
C GLU A 117 4.28 -2.50 17.13
N ILE A 118 3.12 -2.02 17.59
CA ILE A 118 2.99 -0.81 18.39
C ILE A 118 2.85 -1.21 19.85
N GLN A 119 3.80 -0.74 20.66
CA GLN A 119 3.86 -1.02 22.09
C GLN A 119 3.72 0.27 22.92
N ASN A 120 3.23 0.12 24.15
CA ASN A 120 3.21 1.22 25.11
C ASN A 120 4.62 1.74 25.32
N LYS A 121 4.75 3.06 25.44
CA LYS A 121 6.02 3.69 25.79
C LYS A 121 6.49 3.13 27.13
N SER A 122 7.68 2.53 27.16
CA SER A 122 8.27 2.06 28.41
C SER A 122 8.60 3.27 29.29
N THR A 123 7.74 3.58 30.26
CA THR A 123 8.09 4.44 31.38
C THR A 123 9.09 3.68 32.23
N GLY A 124 10.39 3.89 31.98
CA GLY A 124 11.44 3.42 32.86
C GLY A 124 11.17 3.95 34.28
N GLN A 125 11.10 3.04 35.25
CA GLN A 125 11.17 3.36 36.68
C GLN A 125 12.55 3.88 37.05
#